data_AF-A0A1G9E2W9-F1
#
_entry.id   AF-A0A1G9E2W9-F1
#
_cell.length_a   1.000
_cell.length_b   1.000
_cell.length_c   1.000
_cell.angle_alpha   90.00
_cell.angle_beta   90.00
_cell.angle_gamma   90.00
#
_symmetry.space_group_name_H-M   'P 1'
#
loop_
_entity.id
_entity.type
_entity.pdbx_description
1 polymer ?
#
loop_
_entity_poly.entity_id
_entity_poly.type
_entity_poly.pdbx_seq_one_letter_code
_entity_poly.pdbx_strand_id
1 'polypeptide(L)'
;MAITFGQVKTWKAAPLGDAGDGLKADLRKLETSRDELEANGVAKSWTGAAADAARGHRDSLVTQLSGHITGKQQMQKALYAAEPEVEAIERLVQGILDRAKTQEFTVGDDGSVTSTATPPTFHNRYEAEEWGNSRQTIAQELADDITDTLAKAAGVDQILTDGIPTGTDKDLDHTRDERGMASPETAERWAQLTDAERKAIIDQKIEELAEEYGVDVEDIVWDAQGSTNGYWSEDDHTVHLNPGNVDNPDILHTVAHEMRHARQYEAIDDNNDFQFWWEDDPFDMHEEDGITEKQAEEWEDNFDDYKSTDNGDTYEEYYNQPVEADARKSGREYLDNLTPAELDRLLKESK
;
A
#
# COMPACT_ATOMS: atom_id res chain seq x y z
N MET A 1 -1.58 10.90 0.95
CA MET A 1 -1.35 12.28 0.45
C MET A 1 -1.24 12.20 -1.07
N ALA A 2 -2.33 12.50 -1.77
CA ALA A 2 -2.42 12.31 -3.22
C ALA A 2 -1.46 13.19 -4.04
N ILE A 3 -0.93 12.62 -5.13
CA ILE A 3 -0.08 13.30 -6.10
C ILE A 3 -0.92 14.34 -6.87
N THR A 4 -0.41 15.58 -6.94
CA THR A 4 -1.06 16.70 -7.64
C THR A 4 -0.56 16.85 -9.08
N PHE A 5 -1.39 17.43 -9.96
CA PHE A 5 -0.97 17.70 -11.34
C PHE A 5 0.21 18.68 -11.41
N GLY A 6 0.29 19.61 -10.47
CA GLY A 6 1.42 20.52 -10.26
C GLY A 6 2.73 19.78 -10.06
N GLN A 7 2.74 18.73 -9.22
CA GLN A 7 3.91 17.88 -9.00
C GLN A 7 4.26 17.10 -10.28
N VAL A 8 3.29 16.45 -10.91
CA VAL A 8 3.53 15.63 -12.12
C VAL A 8 4.10 16.46 -13.28
N LYS A 9 3.69 17.73 -13.43
CA LYS A 9 4.28 18.65 -14.43
C LYS A 9 5.80 18.82 -14.29
N THR A 10 6.34 18.63 -13.08
CA THR A 10 7.77 18.78 -12.82
C THR A 10 8.56 17.51 -13.05
N TRP A 11 7.89 16.37 -13.25
CA TRP A 11 8.55 15.07 -13.40
C TRP A 11 9.39 15.02 -14.67
N LYS A 12 10.51 14.30 -14.57
CA LYS A 12 11.51 14.14 -15.62
C LYS A 12 12.03 12.70 -15.57
N ALA A 13 12.00 12.01 -16.71
CA ALA A 13 12.43 10.63 -16.83
C ALA A 13 13.96 10.49 -16.74
N ALA A 14 14.69 11.36 -17.43
CA ALA A 14 16.16 11.25 -17.56
C ALA A 14 16.92 11.12 -16.22
N PRO A 15 16.59 11.88 -15.16
CA PRO A 15 17.21 11.70 -13.85
C PRO A 15 17.05 10.29 -13.25
N LEU A 16 15.98 9.56 -13.55
CA LEU A 16 15.79 8.18 -13.08
C LEU A 16 16.77 7.23 -13.78
N GLY A 17 16.93 7.35 -15.10
CA GLY A 17 17.92 6.59 -15.87
C GLY A 17 19.35 6.87 -15.40
N ASP A 18 19.70 8.14 -15.19
CA ASP A 18 21.00 8.56 -14.66
C ASP A 18 21.27 7.97 -13.26
N ALA A 19 20.26 7.97 -12.38
CA ALA A 19 20.36 7.37 -11.06
C ALA A 19 20.52 5.84 -11.14
N GLY A 20 19.78 5.18 -12.03
CA GLY A 20 19.91 3.74 -12.30
C GLY A 20 21.30 3.36 -12.80
N ASP A 21 21.89 4.16 -13.69
CA ASP A 21 23.25 4.00 -14.18
C ASP A 21 24.30 4.24 -13.09
N GLY A 22 24.08 5.21 -12.21
CA GLY A 22 24.88 5.44 -11.01
C GLY A 22 24.90 4.21 -10.10
N LEU A 23 23.72 3.67 -9.77
CA LEU A 23 23.60 2.45 -8.96
C LEU A 23 24.25 1.25 -9.64
N LYS A 24 24.11 1.10 -10.96
CA LYS A 24 24.78 0.05 -11.74
C LYS A 24 26.29 0.08 -11.58
N ALA A 25 26.87 1.27 -11.64
CA ALA A 25 28.31 1.45 -11.52
C ALA A 25 28.79 1.09 -10.11
N ASP A 26 28.03 1.49 -9.08
CA ASP A 26 28.35 1.17 -7.69
C ASP A 26 28.16 -0.30 -7.33
N LEU A 27 27.12 -0.95 -7.88
CA LEU A 27 26.91 -2.39 -7.76
C LEU A 27 28.12 -3.19 -8.21
N ARG A 28 28.68 -2.86 -9.39
CA ARG A 28 29.90 -3.53 -9.90
C ARG A 28 31.08 -3.40 -8.95
N LYS A 29 31.25 -2.25 -8.29
CA LYS A 29 32.33 -2.03 -7.32
C LYS A 29 32.10 -2.85 -6.05
N LEU A 30 30.86 -2.92 -5.57
CA LEU A 30 30.49 -3.70 -4.39
C LEU A 30 30.65 -5.20 -4.64
N GLU A 31 30.20 -5.70 -5.79
CA GLU A 31 30.39 -7.10 -6.22
C GLU A 31 31.88 -7.45 -6.27
N THR A 32 32.70 -6.60 -6.90
CA THR A 32 34.16 -6.79 -6.94
C THR A 32 34.76 -6.82 -5.53
N SER A 33 34.34 -5.90 -4.66
CA SER A 33 34.86 -5.81 -3.28
C SER A 33 34.46 -7.02 -2.43
N ARG A 34 33.22 -7.51 -2.59
CA ARG A 34 32.73 -8.73 -1.94
C ARG A 34 33.55 -9.93 -2.39
N ASP A 35 33.72 -10.11 -3.70
CA ASP A 35 34.45 -11.24 -4.27
C ASP A 35 35.93 -11.23 -3.85
N GLU A 36 36.56 -10.05 -3.79
CA GLU A 36 37.92 -9.88 -3.27
C GLU A 36 38.03 -10.21 -1.78
N LEU A 37 37.07 -9.77 -0.96
CA LEU A 37 37.02 -10.06 0.47
C LEU A 37 36.79 -11.54 0.73
N GLU A 38 35.91 -12.18 -0.03
CA GLU A 38 35.65 -13.61 0.05
C GLU A 38 36.91 -14.43 -0.28
N ALA A 39 37.58 -14.07 -1.39
CA ALA A 39 38.74 -14.80 -1.88
C ALA A 39 40.01 -14.58 -1.04
N ASN A 40 40.23 -13.36 -0.54
CA ASN A 40 41.52 -12.92 0.01
C ASN A 40 41.45 -12.38 1.44
N GLY A 41 40.27 -12.25 2.05
CA GLY A 41 40.09 -11.62 3.37
C GLY A 41 40.79 -12.33 4.53
N VAL A 42 41.11 -13.61 4.38
CA VAL A 42 41.94 -14.37 5.33
C VAL A 42 42.93 -15.25 4.58
N ALA A 43 44.22 -15.14 4.90
CA ALA A 43 45.26 -15.95 4.26
C ALA A 43 45.00 -17.44 4.47
N LYS A 44 44.96 -18.22 3.36
CA LYS A 44 44.69 -19.67 3.39
C LYS A 44 45.70 -20.47 4.22
N SER A 45 46.92 -19.95 4.37
CA SER A 45 48.00 -20.57 5.16
C SER A 45 47.88 -20.31 6.67
N TRP A 46 47.05 -19.35 7.10
CA TRP A 46 46.86 -19.05 8.52
C TRP A 46 45.85 -20.01 9.16
N THR A 47 46.24 -20.64 10.27
CA THR A 47 45.46 -21.70 10.92
C THR A 47 45.36 -21.49 12.44
N GLY A 48 44.42 -22.18 13.08
CA GLY A 48 44.13 -22.07 14.52
C GLY A 48 42.93 -21.17 14.82
N ALA A 49 42.53 -21.14 16.09
CA ALA A 49 41.27 -20.49 16.52
C ALA A 49 41.13 -19.01 16.10
N ALA A 50 42.22 -18.25 16.07
CA ALA A 50 42.20 -16.85 15.62
C ALA A 50 41.92 -16.74 14.10
N ALA A 51 42.44 -17.68 13.30
CA ALA A 51 42.16 -17.72 11.86
C ALA A 51 40.70 -18.12 11.60
N ASP A 52 40.14 -19.03 12.41
CA ASP A 52 38.73 -19.44 12.30
C ASP A 52 37.78 -18.29 12.68
N ALA A 53 38.07 -17.57 13.77
CA ALA A 53 37.31 -16.37 14.15
C ALA A 53 37.37 -15.28 13.06
N ALA A 54 38.55 -15.06 12.45
CA ALA A 54 38.71 -14.11 11.35
C ALA A 54 37.91 -14.53 10.11
N ARG A 55 37.86 -15.82 9.77
CA ARG A 55 37.02 -16.34 8.68
C ARG A 55 35.54 -16.10 8.96
N GLY A 56 35.07 -16.40 10.17
CA GLY A 56 33.69 -16.15 10.56
C GLY A 56 33.29 -14.67 10.44
N HIS A 57 34.18 -13.76 10.88
CA HIS A 57 33.92 -12.33 10.70
C HIS A 57 33.90 -11.91 9.22
N ARG A 58 34.84 -12.42 8.41
CA ARG A 58 34.88 -12.19 6.97
C ARG A 58 33.61 -12.72 6.28
N ASP A 59 33.11 -13.90 6.66
CA ASP A 59 31.87 -14.47 6.12
C ASP A 59 30.64 -13.62 6.47
N SER A 60 30.59 -13.08 7.70
CA SER A 60 29.55 -12.13 8.11
C SER A 60 29.58 -10.85 7.26
N LEU A 61 30.76 -10.30 6.97
CA LEU A 61 30.89 -9.11 6.12
C LEU A 61 30.49 -9.39 4.67
N VAL A 62 30.86 -10.56 4.13
CA VAL A 62 30.43 -11.00 2.78
C VAL A 62 28.91 -11.13 2.71
N THR A 63 28.27 -11.63 3.78
CA THR A 63 26.81 -11.73 3.89
C THR A 63 26.15 -10.34 3.88
N GLN A 64 26.66 -9.39 4.67
CA GLN A 64 26.16 -8.02 4.70
C GLN A 64 26.33 -7.32 3.34
N LEU A 65 27.49 -7.46 2.69
CA LEU A 65 27.72 -6.93 1.35
C LEU A 65 26.75 -7.53 0.33
N SER A 66 26.46 -8.83 0.43
CA SER A 66 25.49 -9.50 -0.45
C SER A 66 24.07 -8.93 -0.26
N GLY A 67 23.64 -8.67 0.97
CA GLY A 67 22.37 -7.99 1.26
C GLY A 67 22.30 -6.60 0.62
N HIS A 68 23.34 -5.78 0.80
CA HIS A 68 23.40 -4.46 0.16
C HIS A 68 23.41 -4.51 -1.37
N ILE A 69 24.08 -5.50 -1.97
CA ILE A 69 24.08 -5.71 -3.42
C ILE A 69 22.66 -6.03 -3.89
N THR A 70 21.97 -6.99 -3.25
CA THR A 70 20.58 -7.34 -3.58
C THR A 70 19.68 -6.11 -3.51
N GLY A 71 19.77 -5.34 -2.42
CA GLY A 71 18.90 -4.19 -2.25
C GLY A 71 19.15 -3.06 -3.27
N LYS A 72 20.42 -2.78 -3.59
CA LYS A 72 20.76 -1.83 -4.65
C LYS A 72 20.34 -2.31 -6.04
N GLN A 73 20.40 -3.62 -6.31
CA GLN A 73 19.91 -4.20 -7.57
C GLN A 73 18.39 -4.05 -7.71
N GLN A 74 17.64 -4.19 -6.61
CA GLN A 74 16.20 -3.98 -6.59
C GLN A 74 15.84 -2.53 -6.94
N MET A 75 16.43 -1.56 -6.23
CA MET A 75 16.19 -0.14 -6.52
C MET A 75 16.61 0.25 -7.94
N GLN A 76 17.73 -0.29 -8.42
CA GLN A 76 18.18 -0.08 -9.80
C GLN A 76 17.12 -0.53 -10.82
N LYS A 77 16.55 -1.73 -10.63
CA LYS A 77 15.50 -2.24 -11.52
C LYS A 77 14.25 -1.37 -11.49
N ALA A 78 13.83 -0.93 -10.30
CA ALA A 78 12.69 -0.02 -10.14
C ALA A 78 12.91 1.31 -10.88
N LEU A 79 14.09 1.92 -10.77
CA LEU A 79 14.42 3.15 -11.50
C LEU A 79 14.32 2.98 -13.02
N TYR A 80 14.85 1.87 -13.56
CA TYR A 80 14.76 1.59 -15.00
C TYR A 80 13.34 1.20 -15.45
N ALA A 81 12.51 0.66 -14.57
CA ALA A 81 11.11 0.38 -14.86
C ALA A 81 10.27 1.66 -14.83
N ALA A 82 10.54 2.57 -13.89
CA ALA A 82 9.86 3.85 -13.74
C ALA A 82 10.20 4.84 -14.86
N GLU A 83 11.44 4.85 -15.36
CA GLU A 83 11.90 5.79 -16.40
C GLU A 83 10.98 5.87 -17.64
N PRO A 84 10.65 4.77 -18.35
CA PRO A 84 9.77 4.82 -19.52
C PRO A 84 8.33 5.24 -19.19
N GLU A 85 7.84 4.91 -18.00
CA GLU A 85 6.50 5.32 -17.54
C GLU A 85 6.45 6.82 -17.26
N VAL A 86 7.47 7.37 -16.60
CA VAL A 86 7.61 8.83 -16.44
C VAL A 86 7.74 9.52 -17.79
N GLU A 87 8.47 8.94 -18.75
CA GLU A 87 8.55 9.51 -20.09
C GLU A 87 7.17 9.55 -20.79
N ALA A 88 6.34 8.51 -20.60
CA ALA A 88 4.98 8.49 -21.09
C ALA A 88 4.11 9.59 -20.43
N ILE A 89 4.22 9.73 -19.11
CA ILE A 89 3.54 10.78 -18.33
C ILE A 89 3.95 12.18 -18.81
N GLU A 90 5.25 12.43 -19.07
CA GLU A 90 5.71 13.71 -19.60
C GLU A 90 5.02 14.06 -20.93
N ARG A 91 4.85 13.08 -21.82
CA ARG A 91 4.15 13.28 -23.10
C ARG A 91 2.65 13.52 -22.90
N LEU A 92 2.02 12.82 -21.97
CA LEU A 92 0.60 13.02 -21.62
C LEU A 92 0.36 14.42 -21.06
N VAL A 93 1.17 14.85 -20.09
CA VAL A 93 1.11 16.20 -19.51
C VAL A 93 1.27 17.26 -20.60
N GLN A 94 2.26 17.12 -21.48
CA GLN A 94 2.46 18.06 -22.58
C GLN A 94 1.24 18.10 -23.52
N GLY A 95 0.68 16.93 -23.86
CA GLY A 95 -0.53 16.81 -24.67
C GLY A 95 -1.75 17.49 -24.04
N ILE A 96 -1.97 17.30 -22.74
CA ILE A 96 -3.05 17.95 -21.97
C ILE A 96 -2.89 19.46 -22.00
N LEU A 97 -1.68 19.96 -21.72
CA LEU A 97 -1.41 21.41 -21.70
C LEU A 97 -1.57 22.05 -23.09
N ASP A 98 -1.13 21.37 -24.15
CA ASP A 98 -1.29 21.85 -25.53
C ASP A 98 -2.75 21.82 -25.97
N ARG A 99 -3.51 20.76 -25.62
CA ARG A 99 -4.96 20.67 -25.87
C ARG A 99 -5.71 21.76 -25.12
N ALA A 100 -5.46 21.93 -23.83
CA ALA A 100 -6.08 22.96 -23.00
C ALA A 100 -5.82 24.35 -23.60
N LYS A 101 -4.57 24.67 -23.93
CA LYS A 101 -4.22 25.94 -24.57
C LYS A 101 -4.92 26.14 -25.91
N THR A 102 -4.93 25.12 -26.77
CA THR A 102 -5.59 25.18 -28.09
C THR A 102 -7.09 25.41 -27.96
N GLN A 103 -7.70 24.85 -26.92
CA GLN A 103 -9.12 24.98 -26.61
C GLN A 103 -9.40 26.16 -25.67
N GLU A 104 -8.47 27.09 -25.45
CA GLU A 104 -8.69 28.26 -24.56
C GLU A 104 -9.10 27.86 -23.13
N PHE A 105 -8.41 26.88 -22.56
CA PHE A 105 -8.49 26.46 -21.16
C PHE A 105 -7.15 26.65 -20.46
N THR A 106 -7.19 26.76 -19.15
CA THR A 106 -6.04 26.68 -18.26
C THR A 106 -6.22 25.53 -17.29
N VAL A 107 -5.12 24.85 -16.96
CA VAL A 107 -5.08 23.74 -15.99
C VAL A 107 -4.30 24.19 -14.75
N GLY A 108 -4.95 24.12 -13.58
CA GLY A 108 -4.36 24.43 -12.28
C GLY A 108 -3.36 23.36 -11.80
N ASP A 109 -2.61 23.68 -10.75
CA ASP A 109 -1.71 22.71 -10.10
C ASP A 109 -2.49 21.60 -9.36
N ASP A 110 -3.71 21.90 -8.95
CA ASP A 110 -4.67 20.96 -8.38
C ASP A 110 -5.38 20.10 -9.44
N GLY A 111 -5.07 20.30 -10.73
CA GLY A 111 -5.76 19.64 -11.84
C GLY A 111 -7.06 20.31 -12.27
N SER A 112 -7.46 21.43 -11.67
CA SER A 112 -8.68 22.13 -12.06
C SER A 112 -8.61 22.68 -13.48
N VAL A 113 -9.67 22.49 -14.27
CA VAL A 113 -9.77 22.96 -15.67
C VAL A 113 -10.70 24.17 -15.75
N THR A 114 -10.16 25.32 -16.16
CA THR A 114 -10.93 26.58 -16.24
C THR A 114 -10.90 27.15 -17.66
N SER A 115 -12.08 27.49 -18.21
CA SER A 115 -12.18 28.14 -19.52
C SER A 115 -11.69 29.58 -19.46
N THR A 116 -10.83 29.98 -20.39
CA THR A 116 -10.40 31.37 -20.61
C THR A 116 -11.00 32.00 -21.87
N ALA A 117 -11.74 31.22 -22.66
CA ALA A 117 -12.48 31.70 -23.82
C ALA A 117 -13.46 32.82 -23.46
N THR A 118 -13.47 33.89 -24.25
CA THR A 118 -14.51 34.92 -24.15
C THR A 118 -15.78 34.42 -24.85
N PRO A 119 -16.93 34.34 -24.17
CA PRO A 119 -18.18 33.91 -24.81
C PRO A 119 -18.51 34.82 -26.01
N PRO A 120 -18.83 34.26 -27.18
CA PRO A 120 -19.26 35.06 -28.33
C PRO A 120 -20.65 35.67 -28.09
N THR A 121 -21.04 36.62 -28.94
CA THR A 121 -22.42 37.11 -28.96
C THR A 121 -23.32 36.07 -29.63
N PHE A 122 -24.36 35.63 -28.92
CA PHE A 122 -25.31 34.64 -29.42
C PHE A 122 -26.57 35.31 -29.98
N HIS A 123 -27.14 34.76 -31.05
CA HIS A 123 -28.38 35.28 -31.63
C HIS A 123 -29.62 34.82 -30.86
N ASN A 124 -29.51 33.71 -30.13
CA ASN A 124 -30.58 33.14 -29.33
C ASN A 124 -30.00 32.31 -28.17
N ARG A 125 -30.87 31.86 -27.26
CA ARG A 125 -30.46 31.07 -26.07
C ARG A 125 -29.88 29.69 -26.41
N TYR A 126 -30.34 29.06 -27.50
CA TYR A 126 -29.93 27.70 -27.83
C TYR A 126 -28.47 27.66 -28.31
N GLU A 127 -28.04 28.67 -29.08
CA GLU A 127 -26.63 28.83 -29.46
C GLU A 127 -25.73 29.04 -28.23
N ALA A 128 -26.22 29.77 -27.21
CA ALA A 128 -25.50 29.97 -25.96
C ALA A 128 -25.39 28.68 -25.14
N GLU A 129 -26.48 27.90 -25.07
CA GLU A 129 -26.52 26.59 -24.41
C GLU A 129 -25.62 25.57 -25.11
N GLU A 130 -25.66 25.48 -26.45
CA GLU A 130 -24.79 24.59 -27.22
C GLU A 130 -23.31 24.92 -27.03
N TRP A 131 -22.95 26.21 -27.02
CA TRP A 131 -21.59 26.64 -26.72
C TRP A 131 -21.20 26.25 -25.29
N GLY A 132 -22.05 26.52 -24.30
CA GLY A 132 -21.81 26.14 -22.90
C GLY A 132 -21.59 24.63 -22.73
N ASN A 133 -22.46 23.81 -23.33
CA ASN A 133 -22.35 22.35 -23.31
C ASN A 133 -21.05 21.88 -23.97
N SER A 134 -20.69 22.45 -25.13
CA SER A 134 -19.43 22.12 -25.81
C SER A 134 -18.21 22.44 -24.95
N ARG A 135 -18.19 23.59 -24.26
CA ARG A 135 -17.13 23.93 -23.32
C ARG A 135 -17.08 22.97 -22.14
N GLN A 136 -18.23 22.60 -21.58
CA GLN A 136 -18.30 21.66 -20.46
C GLN A 136 -17.77 20.27 -20.86
N THR A 137 -18.12 19.78 -22.06
CA THR A 137 -17.60 18.51 -22.58
C THR A 137 -16.08 18.54 -22.69
N ILE A 138 -15.50 19.58 -23.29
CA ILE A 138 -14.03 19.69 -23.43
C ILE A 138 -13.36 19.78 -22.05
N ALA A 139 -13.96 20.52 -21.11
CA ALA A 139 -13.44 20.62 -19.75
C ALA A 139 -13.44 19.26 -19.04
N GLN A 140 -14.50 18.46 -19.21
CA GLN A 140 -14.59 17.11 -18.66
C GLN A 140 -13.54 16.19 -19.29
N GLU A 141 -13.41 16.19 -20.62
CA GLU A 141 -12.41 15.36 -21.32
C GLU A 141 -10.98 15.69 -20.85
N LEU A 142 -10.67 16.97 -20.61
CA LEU A 142 -9.37 17.38 -20.05
C LEU A 142 -9.20 16.92 -18.59
N ALA A 143 -10.26 16.98 -17.78
CA ALA A 143 -10.23 16.51 -16.40
C ALA A 143 -10.05 14.99 -16.32
N ASP A 144 -10.67 14.24 -17.25
CA ASP A 144 -10.52 12.79 -17.38
C ASP A 144 -9.07 12.45 -17.78
N ASP A 145 -8.51 13.13 -18.80
CA ASP A 145 -7.10 12.95 -19.20
C ASP A 145 -6.12 13.23 -18.03
N ILE A 146 -6.41 14.24 -17.20
CA ILE A 146 -5.63 14.58 -16.00
C ILE A 146 -5.73 13.45 -14.97
N THR A 147 -6.94 12.95 -14.72
CA THR A 147 -7.20 11.86 -13.77
C THR A 147 -6.42 10.61 -14.16
N ASP A 148 -6.47 10.22 -15.44
CA ASP A 148 -5.70 9.08 -15.97
C ASP A 148 -4.19 9.29 -15.85
N THR A 149 -3.72 10.53 -16.06
CA THR A 149 -2.30 10.86 -15.91
C THR A 149 -1.85 10.77 -14.44
N LEU A 150 -2.68 11.22 -13.49
CA LEU A 150 -2.41 11.11 -12.06
C LEU A 150 -2.45 9.65 -11.59
N ALA A 151 -3.36 8.85 -12.14
CA ALA A 151 -3.40 7.42 -11.86
C ALA A 151 -2.09 6.74 -12.27
N LYS A 152 -1.59 7.00 -13.48
CA LYS A 152 -0.28 6.51 -13.93
C LYS A 152 0.87 6.97 -13.06
N ALA A 153 0.80 8.21 -12.56
CA ALA A 153 1.80 8.72 -11.63
C ALA A 153 1.80 7.92 -10.31
N ALA A 154 0.63 7.52 -9.80
CA ALA A 154 0.54 6.64 -8.63
C ALA A 154 1.18 5.26 -8.88
N GLY A 155 0.99 4.68 -10.07
CA GLY A 155 1.68 3.44 -10.48
C GLY A 155 3.19 3.56 -10.46
N VAL A 156 3.74 4.68 -10.97
CA VAL A 156 5.19 4.96 -10.91
C VAL A 156 5.69 5.09 -9.48
N ASP A 157 4.95 5.79 -8.61
CA ASP A 157 5.30 5.95 -7.20
C ASP A 157 5.36 4.58 -6.50
N GLN A 158 4.41 3.68 -6.82
CA GLN A 158 4.42 2.31 -6.34
C GLN A 158 5.63 1.52 -6.85
N ILE A 159 5.97 1.61 -8.15
CA ILE A 159 7.18 0.95 -8.71
C ILE A 159 8.45 1.37 -7.94
N LEU A 160 8.57 2.66 -7.63
CA LEU A 160 9.74 3.18 -6.92
C LEU A 160 9.75 2.75 -5.46
N THR A 161 8.59 2.75 -4.80
CA THR A 161 8.40 2.26 -3.43
C THR A 161 8.76 0.77 -3.34
N ASP A 162 8.29 -0.04 -4.29
CA ASP A 162 8.66 -1.45 -4.44
C ASP A 162 10.16 -1.64 -4.70
N GLY A 163 10.86 -0.63 -5.18
CA GLY A 163 12.31 -0.61 -5.37
C GLY A 163 13.11 -0.50 -4.09
N ILE A 164 12.54 0.05 -3.02
CA ILE A 164 13.25 0.35 -1.77
C ILE A 164 13.55 -0.94 -1.01
N PRO A 165 14.82 -1.32 -0.82
CA PRO A 165 15.15 -2.59 -0.21
C PRO A 165 14.83 -2.64 1.29
N THR A 166 14.29 -3.77 1.73
CA THR A 166 14.04 -4.04 3.14
C THR A 166 15.35 -4.37 3.89
N GLY A 167 15.36 -4.17 5.20
CA GLY A 167 16.51 -4.30 6.10
C GLY A 167 17.41 -3.07 6.18
N THR A 168 17.03 -1.93 5.58
CA THR A 168 17.89 -0.72 5.53
C THR A 168 17.32 0.50 6.26
N ASP A 169 16.01 0.51 6.50
CA ASP A 169 15.31 1.53 7.26
C ASP A 169 14.18 0.84 8.02
N LYS A 170 14.29 0.77 9.35
CA LYS A 170 13.33 0.04 10.18
C LYS A 170 11.90 0.55 9.98
N ASP A 171 11.70 1.85 9.74
CA ASP A 171 10.35 2.39 9.59
C ASP A 171 9.72 1.99 8.22
N LEU A 172 10.54 1.85 7.18
CA LEU A 172 10.10 1.38 5.85
C LEU A 172 10.02 -0.15 5.76
N ASP A 173 10.87 -0.87 6.48
CA ASP A 173 10.85 -2.33 6.57
C ASP A 173 9.54 -2.78 7.22
N HIS A 174 9.14 -2.10 8.30
CA HIS A 174 7.94 -2.45 9.03
C HIS A 174 6.67 -2.16 8.22
N THR A 175 6.67 -1.11 7.39
CA THR A 175 5.53 -0.84 6.52
C THR A 175 5.47 -1.84 5.35
N ARG A 176 6.59 -2.21 4.75
CA ARG A 176 6.61 -3.08 3.58
C ARG A 176 6.43 -4.56 3.88
N ASP A 177 7.25 -5.11 4.76
CA ASP A 177 7.24 -6.56 5.04
C ASP A 177 6.01 -6.96 5.85
N GLU A 178 5.27 -6.00 6.44
CA GLU A 178 4.11 -6.30 7.28
C GLU A 178 2.80 -5.75 6.79
N ARG A 179 2.79 -4.63 6.06
CA ARG A 179 1.53 -4.15 5.48
C ARG A 179 1.24 -4.77 4.13
N GLY A 180 2.26 -5.32 3.47
CA GLY A 180 2.17 -5.66 2.05
C GLY A 180 2.16 -4.41 1.19
N MET A 181 2.10 -4.60 -0.11
CA MET A 181 2.07 -3.51 -1.09
C MET A 181 1.12 -3.86 -2.23
N ALA A 182 0.23 -2.91 -2.55
CA ALA A 182 -0.57 -3.01 -3.75
C ALA A 182 0.35 -3.04 -4.98
N SER A 183 0.00 -3.83 -5.99
CA SER A 183 0.73 -3.77 -7.26
C SER A 183 0.60 -2.39 -7.90
N PRO A 184 1.54 -1.97 -8.77
CA PRO A 184 1.43 -0.71 -9.51
C PRO A 184 0.09 -0.56 -10.22
N GLU A 185 -0.43 -1.63 -10.85
CA GLU A 185 -1.73 -1.61 -11.54
C GLU A 185 -2.90 -1.43 -10.57
N THR A 186 -2.83 -2.02 -9.38
CA THR A 186 -3.83 -1.83 -8.31
C THR A 186 -3.77 -0.40 -7.77
N ALA A 187 -2.58 0.16 -7.57
CA ALA A 187 -2.41 1.56 -7.18
C ALA A 187 -2.94 2.53 -8.26
N GLU A 188 -2.66 2.27 -9.55
CA GLU A 188 -3.23 3.03 -10.67
C GLU A 188 -4.76 2.96 -10.64
N ARG A 189 -5.34 1.75 -10.51
CA ARG A 189 -6.80 1.57 -10.48
C ARG A 189 -7.43 2.28 -9.30
N TRP A 190 -6.85 2.15 -8.11
CA TRP A 190 -7.32 2.82 -6.89
C TRP A 190 -7.31 4.35 -7.04
N ALA A 191 -6.27 4.90 -7.67
CA ALA A 191 -6.15 6.34 -7.92
C ALA A 191 -7.23 6.89 -8.86
N GLN A 192 -7.80 6.06 -9.76
CA GLN A 192 -8.91 6.45 -10.64
C GLN A 192 -10.27 6.50 -9.94
N LEU A 193 -10.42 5.87 -8.77
CA LEU A 193 -11.67 5.84 -8.04
C LEU A 193 -11.94 7.17 -7.33
N THR A 194 -13.20 7.55 -7.22
CA THR A 194 -13.62 8.63 -6.32
C THR A 194 -13.57 8.17 -4.86
N ASP A 195 -13.44 9.09 -3.91
CA ASP A 195 -13.48 8.74 -2.49
C ASP A 195 -14.78 8.00 -2.08
N ALA A 196 -15.89 8.31 -2.75
CA ALA A 196 -17.15 7.60 -2.53
C ALA A 196 -17.08 6.14 -3.01
N GLU A 197 -16.47 5.90 -4.18
CA GLU A 197 -16.27 4.53 -4.69
C GLU A 197 -15.26 3.74 -3.85
N ARG A 198 -14.18 4.40 -3.37
CA ARG A 198 -13.20 3.79 -2.47
C ARG A 198 -13.85 3.36 -1.15
N LYS A 199 -14.68 4.24 -0.57
CA LYS A 199 -15.46 3.90 0.63
C LYS A 199 -16.44 2.76 0.37
N ALA A 200 -17.14 2.76 -0.75
CA ALA A 200 -18.05 1.67 -1.09
C ALA A 200 -17.33 0.31 -1.24
N ILE A 201 -16.11 0.30 -1.79
CA ILE A 201 -15.27 -0.91 -1.82
C ILE A 201 -14.86 -1.35 -0.41
N ILE A 202 -14.49 -0.40 0.45
CA ILE A 202 -14.11 -0.68 1.83
C ILE A 202 -15.28 -1.26 2.62
N ASP A 203 -16.46 -0.64 2.52
CA ASP A 203 -17.69 -1.09 3.16
C ASP A 203 -18.04 -2.52 2.67
N GLN A 204 -18.03 -2.75 1.36
CA GLN A 204 -18.27 -4.08 0.79
C GLN A 204 -17.26 -5.13 1.28
N LYS A 205 -15.98 -4.75 1.42
CA LYS A 205 -14.96 -5.68 1.89
C LYS A 205 -15.13 -6.02 3.37
N ILE A 206 -15.53 -5.06 4.19
CA ILE A 206 -15.88 -5.30 5.60
C ILE A 206 -17.06 -6.26 5.69
N GLU A 207 -18.12 -6.05 4.89
CA GLU A 207 -19.28 -6.94 4.83
C GLU A 207 -18.89 -8.37 4.45
N GLU A 208 -18.04 -8.56 3.44
CA GLU A 208 -17.57 -9.88 3.04
C GLU A 208 -16.74 -10.57 4.13
N LEU A 209 -15.84 -9.83 4.79
CA LEU A 209 -15.04 -10.37 5.88
C LEU A 209 -15.90 -10.70 7.10
N ALA A 210 -16.89 -9.86 7.41
CA ALA A 210 -17.85 -10.09 8.49
C ALA A 210 -18.63 -11.39 8.25
N GLU A 211 -19.16 -11.58 7.03
CA GLU A 211 -19.85 -12.82 6.64
C GLU A 211 -18.93 -14.04 6.67
N GLU A 212 -17.71 -13.92 6.14
CA GLU A 212 -16.69 -14.99 6.16
C GLU A 212 -16.32 -15.39 7.58
N TYR A 213 -16.21 -14.42 8.48
CA TYR A 213 -15.76 -14.61 9.86
C TYR A 213 -16.88 -14.96 10.83
N GLY A 214 -18.14 -14.89 10.41
CA GLY A 214 -19.30 -15.07 11.27
C GLY A 214 -19.53 -13.91 12.25
N VAL A 215 -18.88 -12.77 12.03
CA VAL A 215 -18.91 -11.62 12.94
C VAL A 215 -19.99 -10.62 12.51
N ASP A 216 -20.81 -10.17 13.45
CA ASP A 216 -21.72 -9.06 13.23
C ASP A 216 -20.99 -7.71 13.42
N VAL A 217 -20.94 -6.89 12.36
CA VAL A 217 -20.41 -5.52 12.41
C VAL A 217 -21.57 -4.52 12.48
N GLU A 218 -21.67 -3.77 13.56
CA GLU A 218 -22.76 -2.81 13.79
C GLU A 218 -22.64 -1.53 12.94
N ASP A 219 -21.42 -0.96 12.84
CA ASP A 219 -21.17 0.28 12.10
C ASP A 219 -19.70 0.41 11.66
N ILE A 220 -19.50 1.24 10.62
CA ILE A 220 -18.17 1.67 10.15
C ILE A 220 -17.99 3.15 10.48
N VAL A 221 -17.15 3.43 11.46
CA VAL A 221 -16.93 4.77 12.00
C VAL A 221 -15.74 5.43 11.31
N TRP A 222 -16.02 6.43 10.48
CA TRP A 222 -15.02 7.26 9.82
C TRP A 222 -14.59 8.41 10.73
N ASP A 223 -13.62 8.18 11.60
CA ASP A 223 -13.09 9.19 12.50
C ASP A 223 -11.61 9.53 12.21
N ALA A 224 -11.27 10.81 12.31
CA ALA A 224 -9.89 11.27 12.28
C ALA A 224 -9.33 11.45 13.70
N GLN A 225 -10.05 10.98 14.72
CA GLN A 225 -9.72 11.21 16.13
C GLN A 225 -8.97 10.01 16.70
N GLY A 226 -7.72 9.89 16.27
CA GLY A 226 -6.77 8.91 16.76
C GLY A 226 -5.47 9.05 15.99
N SER A 227 -4.33 8.75 16.61
CA SER A 227 -3.06 8.62 15.89
C SER A 227 -2.96 7.31 15.09
N THR A 228 -4.02 6.50 15.08
CA THR A 228 -4.07 5.18 14.46
C THR A 228 -4.65 5.24 13.04
N ASN A 229 -4.35 4.22 12.25
CA ASN A 229 -4.90 4.07 10.89
C ASN A 229 -6.33 3.49 10.91
N GLY A 230 -6.67 2.75 11.96
CA GLY A 230 -7.96 2.17 12.27
C GLY A 230 -7.89 1.40 13.59
N TYR A 231 -9.02 0.86 14.04
CA TYR A 231 -9.11 -0.16 15.10
C TYR A 231 -10.45 -0.90 15.03
N TRP A 232 -10.49 -2.15 15.48
CA TRP A 232 -11.73 -2.86 15.84
C TRP A 232 -12.13 -2.57 17.29
N SER A 233 -13.41 -2.29 17.54
CA SER A 233 -13.99 -2.18 18.89
C SER A 233 -14.83 -3.40 19.19
N GLU A 234 -14.34 -4.28 20.06
CA GLU A 234 -15.07 -5.48 20.47
C GLU A 234 -16.36 -5.13 21.24
N ASP A 235 -16.29 -4.19 22.19
CA ASP A 235 -17.45 -3.84 23.03
C ASP A 235 -18.65 -3.27 22.23
N ASP A 236 -18.36 -2.55 21.14
CA ASP A 236 -19.37 -1.87 20.32
C ASP A 236 -19.60 -2.56 18.96
N HIS A 237 -18.82 -3.61 18.64
CA HIS A 237 -18.83 -4.30 17.35
C HIS A 237 -18.67 -3.35 16.15
N THR A 238 -17.78 -2.35 16.26
CA THR A 238 -17.57 -1.32 15.23
C THR A 238 -16.15 -1.33 14.66
N VAL A 239 -16.05 -1.05 13.35
CA VAL A 239 -14.76 -0.82 12.68
C VAL A 239 -14.50 0.67 12.56
N HIS A 240 -13.40 1.15 13.13
CA HIS A 240 -12.98 2.55 13.05
C HIS A 240 -11.89 2.72 12.00
N LEU A 241 -12.05 3.69 11.09
CA LEU A 241 -11.10 3.94 10.01
C LEU A 241 -10.78 5.42 9.85
N ASN A 242 -9.49 5.71 9.63
CA ASN A 242 -9.05 7.08 9.39
C ASN A 242 -9.39 7.55 7.96
N PRO A 243 -10.28 8.55 7.79
CA PRO A 243 -10.68 9.02 6.47
C PRO A 243 -9.54 9.70 5.71
N GLY A 244 -8.47 10.12 6.39
CA GLY A 244 -7.28 10.70 5.78
C GLY A 244 -6.44 9.71 4.97
N ASN A 245 -6.70 8.40 5.11
CA ASN A 245 -5.98 7.33 4.42
C ASN A 245 -6.73 6.74 3.23
N VAL A 246 -7.95 7.21 2.93
CA VAL A 246 -8.78 6.65 1.85
C VAL A 246 -8.10 6.78 0.49
N ASP A 247 -7.23 7.77 0.29
CA ASP A 247 -6.50 7.97 -0.97
C ASP A 247 -5.43 6.90 -1.23
N ASN A 248 -5.04 6.10 -0.22
CA ASN A 248 -4.03 5.07 -0.31
C ASN A 248 -4.67 3.66 -0.20
N PRO A 249 -4.43 2.73 -1.15
CA PRO A 249 -4.94 1.36 -1.06
C PRO A 249 -4.49 0.61 0.21
N ASP A 250 -3.43 1.05 0.91
CA ASP A 250 -2.99 0.51 2.21
C ASP A 250 -4.07 0.56 3.30
N ILE A 251 -5.14 1.35 3.11
CA ILE A 251 -6.31 1.33 4.01
C ILE A 251 -6.97 -0.05 4.01
N LEU A 252 -6.88 -0.81 2.92
CA LEU A 252 -7.42 -2.16 2.83
C LEU A 252 -6.61 -3.18 3.63
N HIS A 253 -5.31 -2.94 3.84
CA HIS A 253 -4.55 -3.69 4.84
C HIS A 253 -5.15 -3.45 6.23
N THR A 254 -5.42 -2.20 6.58
CA THR A 254 -6.02 -1.86 7.88
C THR A 254 -7.37 -2.57 8.04
N VAL A 255 -8.24 -2.53 7.02
CA VAL A 255 -9.52 -3.26 7.05
C VAL A 255 -9.34 -4.74 7.35
N ALA A 256 -8.48 -5.43 6.60
CA ALA A 256 -8.24 -6.86 6.80
C ALA A 256 -7.55 -7.16 8.14
N HIS A 257 -6.72 -6.25 8.65
CA HIS A 257 -6.11 -6.32 9.97
C HIS A 257 -7.15 -6.20 11.10
N GLU A 258 -7.99 -5.17 11.07
CA GLU A 258 -9.01 -4.96 12.10
C GLU A 258 -10.07 -6.06 12.10
N MET A 259 -10.54 -6.47 10.90
CA MET A 259 -11.47 -7.59 10.80
C MET A 259 -10.84 -8.92 11.26
N ARG A 260 -9.51 -9.05 11.17
CA ARG A 260 -8.82 -10.22 11.73
C ARG A 260 -8.82 -10.20 13.25
N HIS A 261 -8.73 -9.05 13.89
CA HIS A 261 -8.96 -8.96 15.35
C HIS A 261 -10.38 -9.37 15.72
N ALA A 262 -11.39 -8.94 14.95
CA ALA A 262 -12.76 -9.39 15.17
C ALA A 262 -12.90 -10.92 15.08
N ARG A 263 -12.26 -11.56 14.08
CA ARG A 263 -12.21 -13.02 13.96
C ARG A 263 -11.48 -13.71 15.11
N GLN A 264 -10.46 -13.07 15.68
CA GLN A 264 -9.73 -13.60 16.83
C GLN A 264 -10.62 -13.60 18.08
N TYR A 265 -11.39 -12.53 18.32
CA TYR A 265 -12.37 -12.48 19.41
C TYR A 265 -13.47 -13.52 19.25
N GLU A 266 -14.05 -13.64 18.04
CA GLU A 266 -15.05 -14.70 17.76
C GLU A 266 -14.50 -16.10 18.08
N ALA A 267 -13.24 -16.37 17.69
CA ALA A 267 -12.60 -17.66 17.99
C ALA A 267 -12.40 -17.89 19.49
N ILE A 268 -12.10 -16.84 20.26
CA ILE A 268 -11.96 -16.93 21.71
C ILE A 268 -13.31 -17.19 22.36
N ASP A 269 -14.36 -16.48 21.93
CA ASP A 269 -15.71 -16.62 22.46
C ASP A 269 -16.28 -18.01 22.18
N ASP A 270 -16.14 -18.51 20.94
CA ASP A 270 -16.58 -19.86 20.57
C ASP A 270 -15.82 -20.97 21.30
N ASN A 271 -14.51 -20.78 21.51
CA ASN A 271 -13.69 -21.71 22.31
C ASN A 271 -14.08 -21.74 23.79
N ASN A 272 -14.59 -20.61 24.30
CA ASN A 272 -15.05 -20.46 25.68
C ASN A 272 -16.53 -20.80 25.88
N ASP A 273 -17.30 -20.97 24.80
CA ASP A 273 -18.73 -21.24 24.92
C ASP A 273 -18.99 -22.60 25.57
N PHE A 274 -20.00 -22.62 26.45
CA PHE A 274 -20.33 -23.82 27.19
C PHE A 274 -21.11 -24.79 26.31
N GLN A 275 -20.47 -25.90 25.96
CA GLN A 275 -21.08 -26.89 25.08
C GLN A 275 -21.66 -28.10 25.81
N PHE A 276 -22.82 -28.55 25.34
CA PHE A 276 -23.34 -29.87 25.65
C PHE A 276 -22.88 -30.90 24.60
N TRP A 277 -22.60 -32.13 25.02
CA TRP A 277 -22.07 -33.23 24.18
C TRP A 277 -22.92 -33.66 22.96
N TRP A 278 -24.07 -33.04 22.73
CA TRP A 278 -24.97 -33.29 21.59
C TRP A 278 -25.10 -32.10 20.64
N GLU A 279 -24.51 -30.95 20.97
CA GLU A 279 -24.41 -29.78 20.11
C GLU A 279 -23.14 -29.88 19.25
N ASP A 280 -23.21 -29.33 18.05
CA ASP A 280 -22.03 -29.17 17.20
C ASP A 280 -21.14 -28.10 17.86
N ASP A 281 -19.82 -28.32 17.82
CA ASP A 281 -18.84 -27.41 18.41
C ASP A 281 -18.77 -26.14 17.55
N PRO A 282 -19.20 -24.95 18.02
CA PRO A 282 -19.03 -23.70 17.27
C PRO A 282 -17.58 -23.46 16.80
N PHE A 283 -16.59 -23.94 17.57
CA PHE A 283 -15.19 -23.81 17.21
C PHE A 283 -14.79 -24.62 15.96
N ASP A 284 -15.53 -25.68 15.60
CA ASP A 284 -15.26 -26.49 14.39
C ASP A 284 -15.19 -25.61 13.12
N MET A 285 -15.93 -24.51 13.08
CA MET A 285 -15.94 -23.55 11.97
C MET A 285 -14.58 -22.84 11.80
N HIS A 286 -13.78 -22.74 12.86
CA HIS A 286 -12.48 -22.06 12.89
C HIS A 286 -11.34 -22.97 12.43
N GLU A 287 -11.51 -24.30 12.55
CA GLU A 287 -10.53 -25.25 12.05
C GLU A 287 -10.41 -25.19 10.52
N GLU A 288 -11.49 -24.86 9.81
CA GLU A 288 -11.49 -24.67 8.35
C GLU A 288 -10.60 -23.49 7.92
N ASP A 289 -10.49 -22.46 8.77
CA ASP A 289 -9.58 -21.32 8.61
C ASP A 289 -8.15 -21.59 9.10
N GLY A 290 -7.90 -22.80 9.61
CA GLY A 290 -6.62 -23.21 10.17
C GLY A 290 -6.31 -22.61 11.54
N ILE A 291 -7.33 -22.14 12.26
CA ILE A 291 -7.22 -21.68 13.65
C ILE A 291 -7.42 -22.89 14.57
N THR A 292 -6.56 -23.06 15.56
CA THR A 292 -6.65 -24.14 16.55
C THR A 292 -7.11 -23.59 17.89
N GLU A 293 -7.77 -24.41 18.71
CA GLU A 293 -8.18 -24.04 20.09
C GLU A 293 -7.00 -23.46 20.87
N LYS A 294 -5.84 -24.10 20.76
CA LYS A 294 -4.59 -23.64 21.40
C LYS A 294 -4.15 -22.24 20.93
N GLN A 295 -4.40 -21.88 19.67
CA GLN A 295 -4.14 -20.53 19.20
C GLN A 295 -5.15 -19.53 19.75
N ALA A 296 -6.43 -19.91 19.86
CA ALA A 296 -7.45 -19.08 20.48
C ALA A 296 -7.13 -18.83 21.97
N GLU A 297 -6.74 -19.87 22.73
CA GLU A 297 -6.25 -19.73 24.12
C GLU A 297 -5.02 -18.80 24.21
N GLU A 298 -4.06 -18.92 23.28
CA GLU A 298 -2.88 -18.03 23.23
C GLU A 298 -3.25 -16.58 22.91
N TRP A 299 -4.31 -16.35 22.13
CA TRP A 299 -4.84 -15.02 21.84
C TRP A 299 -5.62 -14.45 23.02
N GLU A 300 -6.44 -15.25 23.69
CA GLU A 300 -7.15 -14.85 24.92
C GLU A 300 -6.16 -14.38 25.99
N ASP A 301 -5.15 -15.21 26.30
CA ASP A 301 -4.08 -14.86 27.24
C ASP A 301 -3.36 -13.57 26.81
N ASN A 302 -3.23 -13.33 25.49
CA ASN A 302 -2.59 -12.13 24.96
C ASN A 302 -3.48 -10.89 25.08
N PHE A 303 -4.78 -10.98 24.83
CA PHE A 303 -5.71 -9.85 25.01
C PHE A 303 -5.88 -9.47 26.49
N ASP A 304 -5.86 -10.45 27.39
CA ASP A 304 -5.89 -10.23 28.84
C ASP A 304 -4.68 -9.44 29.38
N ASP A 305 -3.51 -9.58 28.74
CA ASP A 305 -2.27 -8.85 29.05
C ASP A 305 -1.74 -8.04 27.86
N TYR A 306 -2.66 -7.41 27.12
CA TYR A 306 -2.35 -6.71 25.88
C TYR A 306 -1.34 -5.57 26.06
N LYS A 307 -0.26 -5.62 25.28
CA LYS A 307 0.80 -4.60 25.27
C LYS A 307 0.41 -3.44 24.38
N SER A 308 0.48 -2.23 24.90
CA SER A 308 0.17 -1.02 24.17
C SER A 308 1.16 0.09 24.48
N THR A 309 1.58 0.82 23.46
CA THR A 309 2.43 2.00 23.63
C THR A 309 1.76 3.09 24.46
N ASP A 310 0.43 3.14 24.46
CA ASP A 310 -0.35 4.08 25.29
C ASP A 310 -0.31 3.70 26.78
N ASN A 311 -0.10 2.42 27.07
CA ASN A 311 0.06 1.88 28.42
C ASN A 311 1.53 1.89 28.91
N GLY A 312 2.44 2.41 28.08
CA GLY A 312 3.86 2.55 28.42
C GLY A 312 4.74 1.37 28.02
N ASP A 313 4.20 0.39 27.29
CA ASP A 313 4.98 -0.68 26.68
C ASP A 313 5.81 -0.15 25.52
N THR A 314 6.86 -0.88 25.15
CA THR A 314 7.65 -0.53 23.97
C THR A 314 6.89 -0.90 22.70
N TYR A 315 7.18 -0.17 21.62
CA TYR A 315 6.67 -0.52 20.30
C TYR A 315 7.04 -1.97 19.92
N GLU A 316 8.23 -2.44 20.28
CA GLU A 316 8.68 -3.82 20.01
C GLU A 316 7.87 -4.87 20.79
N GLU A 317 7.40 -4.55 22.01
CA GLU A 317 6.53 -5.43 22.78
C GLU A 317 5.14 -5.52 22.15
N TYR A 318 4.50 -4.39 21.84
CA TYR A 318 3.23 -4.34 21.10
C TYR A 318 3.35 -5.11 19.77
N TYR A 319 4.42 -4.83 19.05
CA TYR A 319 4.67 -5.36 17.72
C TYR A 319 4.90 -6.87 17.69
N ASN A 320 5.51 -7.49 18.69
CA ASN A 320 5.80 -8.93 18.63
C ASN A 320 4.68 -9.80 19.21
N GLN A 321 3.53 -9.21 19.55
CA GLN A 321 2.39 -9.94 20.10
C GLN A 321 1.79 -10.91 19.07
N PRO A 322 1.42 -12.14 19.49
CA PRO A 322 0.77 -13.12 18.63
C PRO A 322 -0.46 -12.58 17.86
N VAL A 323 -1.36 -11.86 18.54
CA VAL A 323 -2.59 -11.31 17.92
C VAL A 323 -2.27 -10.32 16.82
N GLU A 324 -1.32 -9.41 17.06
CA GLU A 324 -0.85 -8.39 16.11
C GLU A 324 -0.10 -8.99 14.93
N ALA A 325 0.69 -10.04 15.17
CA ALA A 325 1.47 -10.71 14.12
C ALA A 325 0.56 -11.46 13.14
N ASP A 326 -0.48 -12.09 13.65
CA ASP A 326 -1.51 -12.76 12.85
C ASP A 326 -2.36 -11.74 12.06
N ALA A 327 -2.82 -10.66 12.71
CA ALA A 327 -3.59 -9.60 12.06
C ALA A 327 -2.81 -8.90 10.93
N ARG A 328 -1.54 -8.55 11.16
CA ARG A 328 -0.66 -7.99 10.11
C ARG A 328 -0.43 -8.97 8.96
N LYS A 329 -0.26 -10.26 9.26
CA LYS A 329 -0.13 -11.28 8.21
C LYS A 329 -1.37 -11.30 7.31
N SER A 330 -2.57 -11.31 7.90
CA SER A 330 -3.83 -11.26 7.14
C SER A 330 -3.90 -10.01 6.25
N GLY A 331 -3.65 -8.83 6.83
CA GLY A 331 -3.67 -7.58 6.06
C GLY A 331 -2.66 -7.55 4.91
N ARG A 332 -1.44 -8.06 5.12
CA ARG A 332 -0.41 -8.17 4.08
C ARG A 332 -0.83 -9.11 2.96
N GLU A 333 -1.27 -10.32 3.33
CA GLU A 333 -1.67 -11.31 2.33
C GLU A 333 -2.85 -10.81 1.50
N TYR A 334 -3.77 -10.05 2.09
CA TYR A 334 -4.84 -9.41 1.33
C TYR A 334 -4.28 -8.36 0.35
N LEU A 335 -3.47 -7.41 0.84
CA LEU A 335 -2.98 -6.31 0.02
C LEU A 335 -2.05 -6.79 -1.11
N ASP A 336 -1.17 -7.75 -0.85
CA ASP A 336 -0.25 -8.32 -1.83
C ASP A 336 -0.97 -9.07 -2.97
N ASN A 337 -2.15 -9.63 -2.68
CA ASN A 337 -2.96 -10.37 -3.65
C ASN A 337 -4.07 -9.50 -4.28
N LEU A 338 -4.19 -8.24 -3.87
CA LEU A 338 -5.22 -7.33 -4.38
C LEU A 338 -4.95 -6.99 -5.85
N THR A 339 -5.97 -7.20 -6.68
CA THR A 339 -5.90 -6.94 -8.13
C THR A 339 -6.88 -5.85 -8.55
N PRO A 340 -6.67 -5.20 -9.72
CA PRO A 340 -7.67 -4.28 -10.27
C PRO A 340 -9.03 -4.94 -10.51
N ALA A 341 -9.03 -6.22 -10.89
CA ALA A 341 -10.26 -6.98 -11.12
C ALA A 341 -11.04 -7.20 -9.82
N GLU A 342 -10.35 -7.36 -8.69
CA GLU A 342 -10.96 -7.48 -7.38
C GLU A 342 -11.57 -6.16 -6.91
N LEU A 343 -10.87 -5.03 -7.12
CA LEU A 343 -11.43 -3.69 -6.87
C LEU A 343 -12.72 -3.45 -7.67
N ASP A 344 -12.72 -3.85 -8.95
CA ASP A 344 -13.90 -3.73 -9.81
C ASP A 344 -15.05 -4.66 -9.39
N ARG A 345 -14.74 -5.84 -8.85
CA ARG A 345 -15.73 -6.78 -8.28
C ARG A 345 -16.41 -6.15 -7.07
N LEU A 346 -15.62 -5.73 -6.09
CA LEU A 346 -16.12 -5.11 -4.86
C LEU A 346 -16.97 -3.88 -5.16
N LEU A 347 -16.52 -2.99 -6.04
CA LEU A 347 -17.27 -1.79 -6.42
C LEU A 347 -18.60 -2.10 -7.14
N LYS A 348 -18.66 -3.24 -7.83
CA LYS A 348 -19.88 -3.66 -8.51
C LYS A 348 -20.88 -4.26 -7.54
N GLU A 349 -20.41 -5.00 -6.54
CA GLU A 349 -21.24 -5.64 -5.52
C GLU A 349 -21.75 -4.63 -4.48
N SER A 350 -21.01 -3.54 -4.26
CA SER A 350 -21.41 -2.43 -3.38
C SER A 350 -22.57 -1.55 -3.93
N LYS A 351 -23.23 -1.95 -5.03
CA LYS A 351 -24.27 -1.18 -5.74
C LYS A 351 -25.56 -1.96 -5.85
#